data_AF-A0A4R9LLK4-F1
#
_entry.id   AF-A0A4R9LLK4-F1
#
_cell.length_a   1.000
_cell.length_b   1.000
_cell.length_c   1.000
_cell.angle_alpha   90.00
_cell.angle_beta   90.00
_cell.angle_gamma   90.00
#
_symmetry.space_group_name_H-M   'P 1'
#
loop_
_entity.id
_entity.type
_entity.pdbx_description
1 polymer ?
#
loop_
_entity_poly.entity_id
_entity_poly.type
_entity_poly.pdbx_seq_one_letter_code
_entity_poly.pdbx_strand_id
1 'polypeptide(L)'
;MRLIESIAPFYFVLILTEILYTYKYKLTFYSFRDSVADLSLGTLSRIADGVILLGIVFVYQSLQNLFSFEDFLPLSLVSYKSPYSWVILFILVDFLFYWAHRFAHEINLFWASHVVHHSSEEFNLSVALRQSFVRNLFIGIFYLPLAVFGFSAEAYLITDALNRTYQFWVHTRIIDKLPFWYELIFVTPSHHRVHHAVNPRYIDKNYGGVFIFWDRWFGTFEEEKEEPVYGVVKPLGTFQPILAEIHVFSDLFRDFRLTKNKREGILGFFKPPGFRPSDLPAYPKPRPVSPYSFTKFYPKGKETNGFRFYIISQFVITALSSLVFIKTYGKWTYFEISVFTYVIVFSFYSLGKVLNSQTDVKRYELAKWLFWILIAGYFAL
;
A
#
# COMPACT_ATOMS: atom_id res chain seq x y z
N MET A 1 -12.97 -6.33 14.48
CA MET A 1 -12.31 -4.99 14.47
C MET A 1 -11.22 -4.80 15.53
N ARG A 2 -11.36 -5.32 16.77
CA ARG A 2 -10.36 -5.09 17.85
C ARG A 2 -8.93 -5.60 17.56
N LEU A 3 -8.77 -6.65 16.75
CA LEU A 3 -7.48 -7.27 16.47
C LEU A 3 -6.51 -6.35 15.72
N ILE A 4 -6.97 -5.71 14.62
CA ILE A 4 -6.12 -4.82 13.81
C ILE A 4 -5.66 -3.60 14.63
N GLU A 5 -6.56 -3.02 15.42
CA GLU A 5 -6.24 -1.90 16.31
C GLU A 5 -5.23 -2.27 17.39
N SER A 6 -5.26 -3.53 17.83
CA SER A 6 -4.33 -4.06 18.84
C SER A 6 -2.94 -4.35 18.27
N ILE A 7 -2.83 -4.64 16.97
CA ILE A 7 -1.54 -4.95 16.33
C ILE A 7 -0.77 -3.67 15.94
N ALA A 8 -1.48 -2.59 15.57
CA ALA A 8 -0.84 -1.36 15.08
C ALA A 8 0.24 -0.78 16.02
N PRO A 9 0.08 -0.73 17.36
CA PRO A 9 1.15 -0.29 18.26
C PRO A 9 2.45 -1.10 18.13
N PHE A 10 2.35 -2.41 17.88
CA PHE A 10 3.52 -3.27 17.69
C PHE A 10 4.30 -2.90 16.42
N TYR A 11 3.61 -2.53 15.33
CA TYR A 11 4.28 -2.02 14.13
C TYR A 11 5.11 -0.77 14.42
N PHE A 12 4.58 0.18 15.18
CA PHE A 12 5.32 1.39 15.55
C PHE A 12 6.50 1.10 16.47
N VAL A 13 6.38 0.15 17.41
CA VAL A 13 7.50 -0.29 18.24
C VAL A 13 8.61 -0.92 17.39
N LEU A 14 8.25 -1.76 16.42
CA LEU A 14 9.22 -2.39 15.50
C LEU A 14 9.89 -1.36 14.60
N ILE A 15 9.13 -0.42 14.02
CA ILE A 15 9.67 0.70 13.23
C ILE A 15 10.64 1.53 14.08
N LEU A 16 10.24 1.92 15.30
CA LEU A 16 11.12 2.69 16.19
C LEU A 16 12.40 1.91 16.51
N THR A 17 12.30 0.61 16.74
CA THR A 17 13.45 -0.26 17.00
C THR A 17 14.38 -0.30 15.79
N GLU A 18 13.85 -0.43 14.57
CA GLU A 18 14.63 -0.38 13.33
C GLU A 18 15.30 1.00 13.11
N ILE A 19 14.61 2.09 13.42
CA ILE A 19 15.16 3.45 13.36
C ILE A 19 16.31 3.63 14.37
N LEU A 20 16.14 3.14 15.61
CA LEU A 20 17.20 3.23 16.63
C LEU A 20 18.41 2.39 16.24
N TYR A 21 18.19 1.21 15.66
CA TYR A 21 19.25 0.36 15.14
C TYR A 21 20.00 1.04 13.99
N THR A 22 19.28 1.54 12.98
CA THR A 22 19.89 2.22 11.83
C THR A 22 20.65 3.48 12.25
N TYR A 23 20.14 4.24 13.23
CA TYR A 23 20.86 5.37 13.82
C TYR A 23 22.16 4.93 14.52
N LYS A 24 22.10 3.91 15.39
CA LYS A 24 23.26 3.39 16.13
C LYS A 24 24.38 2.93 15.18
N TYR A 25 24.03 2.26 14.09
CA TYR A 25 24.99 1.71 13.12
C TYR A 25 25.20 2.61 11.90
N LYS A 26 24.67 3.84 11.89
CA LYS A 26 24.81 4.83 10.81
C LYS A 26 24.39 4.30 9.43
N LEU A 27 23.35 3.47 9.40
CA LEU A 27 22.76 2.91 8.18
C LEU A 27 21.79 3.91 7.55
N THR A 28 21.77 3.98 6.23
CA THR A 28 20.95 4.94 5.46
C THR A 28 19.70 4.30 4.90
N PHE A 29 18.99 3.48 5.71
CA PHE A 29 17.78 2.77 5.26
C PHE A 29 16.51 3.61 5.36
N TYR A 30 16.57 4.72 6.10
CA TYR A 30 15.45 5.62 6.32
C TYR A 30 15.76 7.01 5.75
N SER A 31 14.78 7.56 5.03
CA SER A 31 14.69 8.97 4.68
C SER A 31 13.57 9.61 5.48
N PHE A 32 13.82 10.74 6.15
CA PHE A 32 12.80 11.41 6.97
C PHE A 32 11.57 11.79 6.13
N ARG A 33 11.79 12.39 4.96
CA ARG A 33 10.69 12.84 4.09
C ARG A 33 9.89 11.67 3.54
N ASP A 34 10.58 10.59 3.14
CA ASP A 34 9.90 9.41 2.60
C ASP A 34 9.13 8.66 3.69
N SER A 35 9.70 8.52 4.90
CA SER A 35 9.01 7.91 6.04
C SER A 35 7.71 8.65 6.40
N VAL A 36 7.72 9.99 6.37
CA VAL A 36 6.50 10.78 6.60
C VAL A 36 5.52 10.59 5.44
N ALA A 37 5.98 10.47 4.19
CA ALA A 37 5.12 10.19 3.04
C ALA A 37 4.48 8.79 3.16
N ASP A 38 5.23 7.77 3.56
CA ASP A 38 4.75 6.40 3.81
C ASP A 38 3.62 6.39 4.82
N LEU A 39 3.84 7.02 5.98
CA LEU A 39 2.84 7.08 7.05
C LEU A 39 1.63 7.94 6.67
N SER A 40 1.82 8.99 5.87
CA SER A 40 0.74 9.83 5.34
C SER A 40 -0.16 9.05 4.39
N LEU A 41 0.42 8.30 3.45
CA LEU A 41 -0.29 7.40 2.55
C LEU A 41 -1.01 6.30 3.34
N GLY A 42 -0.34 5.69 4.31
CA GLY A 42 -0.95 4.73 5.22
C GLY A 42 -2.17 5.28 5.96
N THR A 43 -2.09 6.52 6.47
CA THR A 43 -3.22 7.17 7.15
C THR A 43 -4.39 7.42 6.20
N LEU A 44 -4.12 7.96 5.00
CA LEU A 44 -5.14 8.17 3.96
C LEU A 44 -5.82 6.84 3.56
N SER A 45 -5.03 5.78 3.39
CA SER A 45 -5.55 4.45 3.05
C SER A 45 -6.52 3.92 4.09
N ARG A 46 -6.24 4.10 5.38
CA ARG A 46 -7.14 3.65 6.47
C ARG A 46 -8.48 4.37 6.47
N ILE A 47 -8.52 5.63 6.07
CA ILE A 47 -9.78 6.38 5.95
C ILE A 47 -10.64 5.80 4.82
N ALA A 48 -10.05 5.56 3.65
CA ALA A 48 -10.77 5.00 2.52
C ALA A 48 -11.18 3.53 2.76
N ASP A 49 -10.31 2.75 3.39
CA ASP A 49 -10.55 1.35 3.72
C ASP A 49 -11.83 1.14 4.53
N GLY A 50 -12.17 2.07 5.44
CA GLY A 50 -13.40 1.98 6.22
C GLY A 50 -14.65 1.89 5.33
N VAL A 51 -14.72 2.73 4.29
CA VAL A 51 -15.86 2.76 3.35
C VAL A 51 -15.80 1.60 2.35
N ILE A 52 -14.63 1.35 1.78
CA ILE A 52 -14.42 0.28 0.78
C ILE A 52 -14.72 -1.08 1.40
N LEU A 53 -14.24 -1.32 2.62
CA LEU A 53 -14.43 -2.59 3.32
C LEU A 53 -15.92 -2.85 3.61
N LEU A 54 -16.70 -1.84 3.97
CA LEU A 54 -18.15 -1.98 4.15
C LEU A 54 -18.82 -2.43 2.84
N GLY A 55 -18.46 -1.84 1.71
CA GLY A 55 -18.96 -2.25 0.40
C GLY A 55 -18.57 -3.69 0.05
N ILE A 56 -17.32 -4.07 0.28
CA ILE A 56 -16.83 -5.44 0.02
C ILE A 56 -17.52 -6.45 0.92
N VAL A 57 -17.66 -6.17 2.22
CA VAL A 57 -18.35 -7.06 3.16
C VAL A 57 -19.82 -7.20 2.80
N PHE A 58 -20.48 -6.12 2.36
CA PHE A 58 -21.84 -6.18 1.85
C PHE A 58 -21.97 -7.12 0.63
N VAL A 59 -21.07 -6.99 -0.36
CA VAL A 59 -21.04 -7.89 -1.52
C VAL A 59 -20.74 -9.32 -1.09
N TYR A 60 -19.78 -9.51 -0.18
CA TYR A 60 -19.40 -10.81 0.37
C TYR A 60 -20.61 -11.49 1.03
N GLN A 61 -21.33 -10.80 1.91
CA GLN A 61 -22.54 -11.32 2.56
C GLN A 61 -23.68 -11.56 1.56
N SER A 62 -23.79 -10.73 0.53
CA SER A 62 -24.79 -10.94 -0.54
C SER A 62 -24.52 -12.22 -1.32
N LEU A 63 -23.26 -12.50 -1.67
CA LEU A 63 -22.86 -13.76 -2.30
C LEU A 63 -23.15 -14.94 -1.37
N GLN A 64 -22.86 -14.80 -0.08
CA GLN A 64 -23.18 -15.79 0.94
C GLN A 64 -24.67 -16.14 1.05
N ASN A 65 -25.56 -15.17 0.82
CA ASN A 65 -27.00 -15.41 0.82
C ASN A 65 -27.50 -16.02 -0.49
N LEU A 66 -26.79 -15.82 -1.60
CA LEU A 66 -27.14 -16.36 -2.92
C LEU A 66 -26.70 -17.80 -3.11
N PHE A 67 -25.58 -18.20 -2.51
CA PHE A 67 -25.02 -19.55 -2.61
C PHE A 67 -25.21 -20.30 -1.29
N SER A 68 -25.90 -21.45 -1.33
CA SER A 68 -26.03 -22.32 -0.16
C SER A 68 -24.74 -23.12 0.06
N PHE A 69 -24.09 -22.93 1.21
CA PHE A 69 -22.76 -23.48 1.49
C PHE A 69 -22.69 -25.01 1.52
N GLU A 70 -23.83 -25.67 1.74
CA GLU A 70 -23.94 -27.12 1.72
C GLU A 70 -23.60 -27.72 0.34
N ASP A 71 -23.57 -26.90 -0.71
CA ASP A 71 -23.36 -27.35 -2.09
C ASP A 71 -21.89 -27.59 -2.46
N PHE A 72 -20.91 -27.05 -1.70
CA PHE A 72 -19.50 -27.04 -2.13
C PHE A 72 -18.52 -27.73 -1.19
N LEU A 73 -18.64 -27.56 0.12
CA LEU A 73 -17.70 -28.11 1.11
C LEU A 73 -18.43 -28.63 2.35
N PRO A 74 -17.93 -29.73 2.97
CA PRO A 74 -18.42 -30.17 4.27
C PRO A 74 -18.34 -29.04 5.31
N LEU A 75 -19.40 -28.88 6.11
CA LEU A 75 -19.48 -27.84 7.15
C LEU A 75 -18.29 -27.91 8.14
N SER A 76 -17.72 -29.09 8.35
CA SER A 76 -16.53 -29.30 9.19
C SER A 76 -15.26 -28.61 8.68
N LEU A 77 -15.16 -28.33 7.38
CA LEU A 77 -14.01 -27.65 6.77
C LEU A 77 -14.14 -26.12 6.75
N VAL A 78 -15.35 -25.60 6.93
CA VAL A 78 -15.62 -24.15 6.85
C VAL A 78 -16.09 -23.57 8.20
N SER A 79 -16.47 -24.42 9.15
CA SER A 79 -16.86 -23.99 10.50
C SER A 79 -15.71 -23.33 11.26
N TYR A 80 -15.95 -22.14 11.81
CA TYR A 80 -15.01 -21.43 12.68
C TYR A 80 -14.63 -22.20 13.95
N LYS A 81 -15.41 -23.21 14.34
CA LYS A 81 -15.13 -24.09 15.48
C LYS A 81 -14.07 -25.16 15.16
N SER A 82 -13.78 -25.39 13.88
CA SER A 82 -12.80 -26.37 13.42
C SER A 82 -11.43 -25.70 13.25
N PRO A 83 -10.38 -26.13 13.97
CA PRO A 83 -9.02 -25.62 13.77
C PRO A 83 -8.51 -25.81 12.32
N TYR A 84 -8.96 -26.88 11.65
CA TYR A 84 -8.60 -27.15 10.25
C TYR A 84 -9.17 -26.09 9.30
N SER A 85 -10.35 -25.54 9.59
CA SER A 85 -10.95 -24.46 8.80
C SER A 85 -10.04 -23.24 8.75
N TRP A 86 -9.44 -22.86 9.89
CA TRP A 86 -8.52 -21.71 9.96
C TRP A 86 -7.24 -21.93 9.17
N VAL A 87 -6.66 -23.14 9.22
CA VAL A 87 -5.45 -23.48 8.44
C VAL A 87 -5.75 -23.45 6.94
N ILE A 88 -6.85 -24.08 6.52
CA ILE A 88 -7.27 -24.08 5.11
C ILE A 88 -7.55 -22.65 4.64
N LEU A 89 -8.29 -21.88 5.43
CA LEU A 89 -8.59 -20.48 5.13
C LEU A 89 -7.32 -19.64 5.02
N PHE A 90 -6.33 -19.84 5.90
CA PHE A 90 -5.06 -19.12 5.83
C PHE A 90 -4.29 -19.42 4.54
N ILE A 91 -4.23 -20.70 4.14
CA ILE A 91 -3.61 -21.11 2.88
C ILE A 91 -4.36 -20.51 1.68
N LEU A 92 -5.70 -20.54 1.70
CA LEU A 92 -6.52 -19.96 0.63
C LEU A 92 -6.40 -18.44 0.54
N VAL A 93 -6.37 -17.74 1.68
CA VAL A 93 -6.14 -16.29 1.73
C VAL A 93 -4.78 -15.95 1.14
N ASP A 94 -3.72 -16.69 1.50
CA ASP A 94 -2.38 -16.45 0.94
C ASP A 94 -2.31 -16.78 -0.56
N PHE A 95 -3.00 -17.82 -1.01
CA PHE A 95 -3.11 -18.16 -2.43
C PHE A 95 -3.83 -17.07 -3.24
N LEU A 96 -4.96 -16.56 -2.72
CA LEU A 96 -5.70 -15.47 -3.36
C LEU A 96 -4.89 -14.18 -3.33
N PHE A 97 -4.14 -13.93 -2.26
CA PHE A 97 -3.18 -12.82 -2.20
C PHE A 97 -2.14 -12.93 -3.31
N TYR A 98 -1.50 -14.10 -3.50
CA TYR A 98 -0.50 -14.30 -4.56
C TYR A 98 -1.05 -13.90 -5.93
N TRP A 99 -2.26 -14.33 -6.29
CA TRP A 99 -2.87 -13.96 -7.57
C TRP A 99 -3.23 -12.49 -7.65
N ALA A 100 -3.81 -11.93 -6.59
CA ALA A 100 -4.16 -10.52 -6.56
C ALA A 100 -2.90 -9.63 -6.68
N HIS A 101 -1.81 -10.05 -6.03
CA HIS A 101 -0.53 -9.36 -6.05
C HIS A 101 0.15 -9.47 -7.43
N ARG A 102 0.16 -10.66 -8.02
CA ARG A 102 0.62 -10.85 -9.40
C ARG A 102 -0.15 -9.99 -10.40
N PHE A 103 -1.47 -9.96 -10.32
CA PHE A 103 -2.31 -9.08 -11.17
C PHE A 103 -1.99 -7.61 -10.93
N ALA A 104 -1.71 -7.23 -9.69
CA ALA A 104 -1.27 -5.89 -9.34
C ALA A 104 0.08 -5.49 -9.95
N HIS A 105 0.92 -6.44 -10.36
CA HIS A 105 2.17 -6.15 -11.07
C HIS A 105 2.04 -6.34 -12.59
N GLU A 106 1.21 -7.27 -13.05
CA GLU A 106 1.11 -7.63 -14.49
C GLU A 106 -0.03 -6.91 -15.24
N ILE A 107 -0.85 -6.08 -14.58
CA ILE A 107 -1.97 -5.36 -15.21
C ILE A 107 -2.00 -3.90 -14.75
N ASN A 108 -1.94 -2.96 -15.70
CA ASN A 108 -1.88 -1.50 -15.46
C ASN A 108 -2.92 -0.96 -14.48
N LEU A 109 -4.18 -1.39 -14.60
CA LEU A 109 -5.27 -0.92 -13.71
C LEU A 109 -5.05 -1.35 -12.26
N PHE A 110 -4.60 -2.59 -12.02
CA PHE A 110 -4.30 -3.07 -10.68
C PHE A 110 -2.97 -2.51 -10.17
N TRP A 111 -1.98 -2.33 -11.06
CA TRP A 111 -0.73 -1.61 -10.77
C TRP A 111 -0.98 -0.18 -10.31
N ALA A 112 -1.94 0.52 -10.89
CA ALA A 112 -2.31 1.86 -10.42
C ALA A 112 -2.77 1.89 -8.95
N SER A 113 -3.30 0.77 -8.43
CA SER A 113 -3.68 0.60 -7.03
C SER A 113 -2.55 0.12 -6.11
N HIS A 114 -1.39 -0.25 -6.67
CA HIS A 114 -0.30 -0.91 -5.95
C HIS A 114 1.05 -0.21 -6.06
N VAL A 115 1.28 0.54 -7.16
CA VAL A 115 2.47 1.36 -7.42
C VAL A 115 2.85 2.27 -6.25
N VAL A 116 1.86 2.75 -5.49
CA VAL A 116 2.07 3.57 -4.29
C VAL A 116 3.00 2.84 -3.33
N HIS A 117 2.78 1.55 -3.09
CA HIS A 117 3.58 0.71 -2.21
C HIS A 117 5.04 0.59 -2.66
N HIS A 118 5.27 0.46 -3.97
CA HIS A 118 6.61 0.34 -4.56
C HIS A 118 7.31 1.68 -4.78
N SER A 119 6.59 2.81 -4.71
CA SER A 119 7.15 4.11 -5.08
C SER A 119 8.14 4.72 -4.09
N SER A 120 8.35 4.10 -2.92
CA SER A 120 9.44 4.50 -2.01
C SER A 120 10.79 4.09 -2.58
N GLU A 121 11.75 5.01 -2.53
CA GLU A 121 13.13 4.74 -2.96
C GLU A 121 14.00 4.24 -1.78
N GLU A 122 13.39 4.08 -0.61
CA GLU A 122 13.94 3.40 0.55
C GLU A 122 13.25 2.04 0.74
N PHE A 123 13.86 1.17 1.55
CA PHE A 123 13.23 -0.09 1.94
C PHE A 123 13.50 -0.38 3.41
N ASN A 124 12.44 -0.35 4.20
CA ASN A 124 12.42 -0.47 5.66
C ASN A 124 10.96 -0.68 6.13
N LEU A 125 10.73 -0.84 7.43
CA LEU A 125 9.42 -1.20 7.96
C LEU A 125 8.32 -0.14 7.75
N SER A 126 8.65 1.14 7.48
CA SER A 126 7.62 2.14 7.17
C SER A 126 7.00 1.93 5.79
N VAL A 127 7.74 1.33 4.85
CA VAL A 127 7.25 1.02 3.49
C VAL A 127 6.06 0.05 3.54
N ALA A 128 6.01 -0.85 4.52
CA ALA A 128 4.85 -1.72 4.75
C ALA A 128 3.55 -0.92 4.95
N LEU A 129 3.64 0.29 5.52
CA LEU A 129 2.52 1.17 5.79
C LEU A 129 2.21 2.12 4.62
N ARG A 130 3.07 2.19 3.59
CA ARG A 130 2.84 2.93 2.36
C ARG A 130 1.82 2.19 1.50
N GLN A 131 0.54 2.47 1.70
CA GLN A 131 -0.56 1.78 1.02
C GLN A 131 -1.41 2.76 0.21
N SER A 132 -1.88 2.33 -0.95
CA SER A 132 -2.84 3.11 -1.74
C SER A 132 -4.22 3.10 -1.09
N PHE A 133 -4.91 4.24 -1.09
CA PHE A 133 -6.29 4.32 -0.61
C PHE A 133 -7.32 3.64 -1.53
N VAL A 134 -6.95 3.27 -2.77
CA VAL A 134 -7.82 2.46 -3.66
C VAL A 134 -7.44 0.99 -3.69
N ARG A 135 -6.35 0.58 -3.03
CA ARG A 135 -5.83 -0.80 -3.07
C ARG A 135 -6.92 -1.85 -2.85
N ASN A 136 -7.69 -1.71 -1.77
CA ASN A 136 -8.68 -2.71 -1.40
C ASN A 136 -9.88 -2.77 -2.36
N LEU A 137 -10.17 -1.71 -3.11
CA LEU A 137 -11.20 -1.76 -4.15
C LEU A 137 -10.80 -2.71 -5.29
N PHE A 138 -9.52 -2.75 -5.64
CA PHE A 138 -9.01 -3.56 -6.74
C PHE A 138 -8.53 -4.95 -6.30
N ILE A 139 -7.86 -5.05 -5.16
CA ILE A 139 -7.31 -6.31 -4.64
C ILE A 139 -8.34 -7.07 -3.81
N GLY A 140 -9.25 -6.37 -3.13
CA GLY A 140 -10.22 -7.00 -2.21
C GLY A 140 -11.23 -7.91 -2.90
N ILE A 141 -11.51 -7.69 -4.19
CA ILE A 141 -12.43 -8.53 -4.97
C ILE A 141 -11.91 -9.97 -5.15
N PHE A 142 -10.60 -10.19 -5.06
CA PHE A 142 -10.00 -11.53 -5.19
C PHE A 142 -10.38 -12.45 -4.04
N TYR A 143 -10.87 -11.92 -2.91
CA TYR A 143 -11.30 -12.71 -1.76
C TYR A 143 -12.79 -13.08 -1.80
N LEU A 144 -13.57 -12.57 -2.75
CA LEU A 144 -14.99 -12.92 -2.91
C LEU A 144 -15.27 -14.42 -3.13
N PRO A 145 -14.40 -15.22 -3.78
CA PRO A 145 -14.58 -16.67 -3.84
C PRO A 145 -14.67 -17.35 -2.47
N LEU A 146 -14.04 -16.80 -1.42
CA LEU A 146 -14.15 -17.34 -0.06
C LEU A 146 -15.60 -17.25 0.47
N ALA A 147 -16.36 -16.26 0.02
CA ALA A 147 -17.78 -16.12 0.34
C ALA A 147 -18.56 -17.31 -0.23
N VAL A 148 -18.30 -17.65 -1.50
CA VAL A 148 -18.95 -18.77 -2.20
C VAL A 148 -18.60 -20.10 -1.54
N PHE A 149 -17.35 -20.26 -1.07
CA PHE A 149 -16.92 -21.45 -0.32
C PHE A 149 -17.45 -21.51 1.12
N GLY A 150 -18.14 -20.48 1.61
CA GLY A 150 -18.81 -20.51 2.92
C GLY A 150 -17.99 -20.12 4.13
N PHE A 151 -16.81 -19.51 3.92
CA PHE A 151 -16.08 -18.89 5.04
C PHE A 151 -16.77 -17.61 5.47
N SER A 152 -17.04 -17.45 6.77
CA SER A 152 -17.66 -16.22 7.27
C SER A 152 -16.76 -15.01 6.99
N ALA A 153 -17.38 -13.85 6.75
CA ALA A 153 -16.64 -12.59 6.56
C ALA A 153 -15.71 -12.30 7.76
N GLU A 154 -16.13 -12.62 8.99
CA GLU A 154 -15.30 -12.43 10.18
C GLU A 154 -14.05 -13.32 10.16
N ALA A 155 -14.18 -14.60 9.82
CA ALA A 155 -13.04 -15.52 9.73
C ALA A 155 -12.06 -15.08 8.65
N TYR A 156 -12.57 -14.65 7.48
CA TYR A 156 -11.75 -14.06 6.43
C TYR A 156 -10.98 -12.84 6.93
N LEU A 157 -11.66 -11.86 7.53
CA LEU A 157 -11.02 -10.60 7.97
C LEU A 157 -9.95 -10.83 9.04
N ILE A 158 -10.16 -11.78 9.95
CA ILE A 158 -9.15 -12.17 10.96
C ILE A 158 -7.94 -12.80 10.27
N THR A 159 -8.16 -13.76 9.38
CA THR A 159 -7.10 -14.48 8.66
C THR A 159 -6.29 -13.54 7.78
N ASP A 160 -6.96 -12.64 7.07
CA ASP A 160 -6.38 -11.62 6.21
C ASP A 160 -5.58 -10.58 7.00
N ALA A 161 -6.02 -10.24 8.23
CA ALA A 161 -5.22 -9.43 9.15
C ALA A 161 -3.94 -10.15 9.61
N LEU A 162 -4.01 -11.44 9.94
CA LEU A 162 -2.83 -12.26 10.29
C LEU A 162 -1.84 -12.38 9.13
N ASN A 163 -2.36 -12.62 7.91
CA ASN A 163 -1.56 -12.68 6.70
C ASN A 163 -0.80 -11.36 6.47
N ARG A 164 -1.49 -10.22 6.54
CA ARG A 164 -0.82 -8.90 6.45
C ARG A 164 0.16 -8.61 7.58
N THR A 165 -0.07 -9.16 8.77
CA THR A 165 0.85 -9.01 9.90
C THR A 165 2.16 -9.73 9.63
N TYR A 166 2.11 -10.89 8.98
CA TYR A 166 3.30 -11.55 8.47
C TYR A 166 3.99 -10.70 7.38
N GLN A 167 3.24 -10.17 6.41
CA GLN A 167 3.81 -9.35 5.34
C GLN A 167 4.46 -8.05 5.86
N PHE A 168 4.09 -7.54 7.03
CA PHE A 168 4.70 -6.34 7.59
C PHE A 168 6.21 -6.52 7.85
N TRP A 169 6.61 -7.57 8.57
CA TRP A 169 7.97 -7.67 9.10
C TRP A 169 9.04 -7.95 8.03
N VAL A 170 8.64 -8.48 6.88
CA VAL A 170 9.56 -8.77 5.77
C VAL A 170 10.08 -7.49 5.07
N HIS A 171 9.54 -6.31 5.39
CA HIS A 171 10.02 -5.02 4.89
C HIS A 171 11.25 -4.54 5.65
N THR A 172 12.36 -5.24 5.58
CA THR A 172 13.59 -4.83 6.26
C THR A 172 14.84 -5.17 5.45
N ARG A 173 15.87 -4.33 5.62
CA ARG A 173 17.22 -4.58 5.12
C ARG A 173 18.17 -5.09 6.22
N ILE A 174 17.73 -5.13 7.47
CA ILE A 174 18.57 -5.55 8.60
C ILE A 174 18.87 -7.05 8.54
N ILE A 175 17.86 -7.83 8.18
CA ILE A 175 17.97 -9.28 8.05
C ILE A 175 18.36 -9.57 6.62
N ASP A 176 19.58 -10.08 6.41
CA ASP A 176 20.09 -10.46 5.09
C ASP A 176 19.33 -11.70 4.56
N LYS A 177 19.82 -12.91 4.85
CA LYS A 177 19.12 -14.17 4.51
C LYS A 177 18.73 -14.94 5.76
N LEU A 178 17.69 -15.76 5.63
CA LEU A 178 17.27 -16.73 6.65
C LEU A 178 17.75 -18.15 6.27
N PRO A 179 17.70 -19.11 7.22
CA PRO A 179 18.07 -20.49 6.92
C PRO A 179 17.30 -21.05 5.72
N PHE A 180 17.99 -21.84 4.89
CA PHE A 180 17.46 -22.38 3.63
C PHE A 180 16.06 -23.03 3.76
N TRP A 181 15.82 -23.80 4.83
CA TRP A 181 14.52 -24.44 5.03
C TRP A 181 13.37 -23.44 5.21
N TYR A 182 13.65 -22.26 5.79
CA TYR A 182 12.69 -21.19 5.95
C TYR A 182 12.45 -20.50 4.61
N GLU A 183 13.54 -20.18 3.88
CA GLU A 183 13.48 -19.58 2.53
C GLU A 183 12.91 -20.51 1.45
N LEU A 184 12.76 -21.80 1.75
CA LEU A 184 12.07 -22.74 0.88
C LEU A 184 10.54 -22.61 0.98
N ILE A 185 10.02 -22.28 2.17
CA ILE A 185 8.59 -22.33 2.49
C ILE A 185 7.98 -20.93 2.56
N PHE A 186 8.70 -19.99 3.18
CA PHE A 186 8.18 -18.70 3.58
C PHE A 186 8.85 -17.54 2.85
N VAL A 187 8.10 -16.46 2.65
CA VAL A 187 8.62 -15.18 2.18
C VAL A 187 9.52 -14.59 3.26
N THR A 188 10.69 -14.10 2.87
CA THR A 188 11.69 -13.55 3.79
C THR A 188 12.02 -12.13 3.39
N PRO A 189 12.73 -11.37 4.23
CA PRO A 189 13.21 -10.05 3.84
C PRO A 189 14.01 -10.06 2.53
N SER A 190 14.81 -11.10 2.27
CA SER A 190 15.53 -11.24 0.99
C SER A 190 14.59 -11.37 -0.21
N HIS A 191 13.58 -12.24 -0.10
CA HIS A 191 12.57 -12.39 -1.14
C HIS A 191 11.81 -11.09 -1.40
N HIS A 192 11.45 -10.37 -0.34
CA HIS A 192 10.66 -9.14 -0.44
C HIS A 192 11.49 -7.94 -0.92
N ARG A 193 12.79 -7.89 -0.62
CA ARG A 193 13.71 -6.90 -1.23
C ARG A 193 13.79 -7.06 -2.75
N VAL A 194 13.90 -8.30 -3.24
CA VAL A 194 13.84 -8.61 -4.68
C VAL A 194 12.52 -8.11 -5.27
N HIS A 195 11.41 -8.43 -4.60
CA HIS A 195 10.09 -8.00 -5.05
C HIS A 195 9.95 -6.47 -5.20
N HIS A 196 10.52 -5.70 -4.27
CA HIS A 196 10.49 -4.23 -4.32
C HIS A 196 11.54 -3.59 -5.23
N ALA A 197 12.37 -4.39 -5.89
CA ALA A 197 13.50 -3.88 -6.65
C ALA A 197 13.11 -3.43 -8.06
N VAL A 198 13.80 -2.40 -8.54
CA VAL A 198 13.71 -1.92 -9.93
C VAL A 198 14.80 -2.48 -10.83
N ASN A 199 15.70 -3.33 -10.31
CA ASN A 199 16.71 -4.02 -11.11
C ASN A 199 16.00 -4.87 -12.18
N PRO A 200 16.41 -4.83 -13.46
CA PRO A 200 15.74 -5.56 -14.54
C PRO A 200 15.55 -7.07 -14.29
N ARG A 201 16.44 -7.71 -13.52
CA ARG A 201 16.36 -9.13 -13.14
C ARG A 201 15.20 -9.43 -12.18
N TYR A 202 14.83 -8.45 -11.36
CA TYR A 202 13.92 -8.61 -10.22
C TYR A 202 12.51 -8.09 -10.50
N ILE A 203 12.31 -7.38 -11.61
CA ILE A 203 10.98 -6.96 -12.06
C ILE A 203 10.09 -8.20 -12.21
N ASP A 204 8.86 -8.09 -11.68
CA ASP A 204 7.84 -9.12 -11.79
C ASP A 204 8.25 -10.47 -11.15
N LYS A 205 8.87 -10.40 -9.96
CA LYS A 205 9.31 -11.57 -9.16
C LYS A 205 8.78 -11.54 -7.73
N ASN A 206 8.70 -12.73 -7.13
CA ASN A 206 8.40 -12.97 -5.72
C ASN A 206 7.09 -12.31 -5.22
N TYR A 207 5.94 -12.71 -5.77
CA TYR A 207 4.62 -12.18 -5.43
C TYR A 207 4.01 -12.76 -4.14
N GLY A 208 4.58 -13.81 -3.56
CA GLY A 208 4.07 -14.43 -2.34
C GLY A 208 3.91 -13.44 -1.18
N GLY A 209 2.89 -13.64 -0.36
CA GLY A 209 2.68 -12.86 0.86
C GLY A 209 3.36 -13.49 2.06
N VAL A 210 2.93 -14.71 2.40
CA VAL A 210 3.49 -15.52 3.48
C VAL A 210 4.32 -16.66 2.93
N PHE A 211 3.81 -17.35 1.90
CA PHE A 211 4.46 -18.54 1.37
C PHE A 211 5.16 -18.24 0.04
N ILE A 212 6.46 -18.54 -0.03
CA ILE A 212 7.27 -18.35 -1.24
C ILE A 212 7.11 -19.51 -2.24
N PHE A 213 6.56 -20.64 -1.80
CA PHE A 213 6.39 -21.79 -2.67
C PHE A 213 5.41 -21.53 -3.82
N TRP A 214 4.49 -20.56 -3.68
CA TRP A 214 3.64 -20.13 -4.81
C TRP A 214 4.49 -19.63 -5.98
N ASP A 215 5.48 -18.78 -5.69
CA ASP A 215 6.40 -18.29 -6.71
C ASP A 215 7.24 -19.39 -7.35
N ARG A 216 7.60 -20.41 -6.59
CA ARG A 216 8.32 -21.58 -7.11
C ARG A 216 7.44 -22.42 -8.04
N TRP A 217 6.18 -22.67 -7.64
CA TRP A 217 5.23 -23.45 -8.43
C TRP A 217 4.79 -22.73 -9.71
N PHE A 218 4.65 -21.41 -9.65
CA PHE A 218 4.16 -20.60 -10.77
C PHE A 218 5.28 -19.89 -11.56
N GLY A 219 6.55 -20.16 -11.26
CA GLY A 219 7.71 -19.74 -12.05
C GLY A 219 8.10 -18.26 -11.91
N THR A 220 7.74 -17.61 -10.80
CA THR A 220 8.00 -16.20 -10.50
C THR A 220 9.05 -16.01 -9.41
N PHE A 221 9.62 -17.10 -8.88
CA PHE A 221 10.68 -17.03 -7.88
C PHE A 221 11.99 -16.49 -8.45
N GLU A 222 12.63 -15.56 -7.74
CA GLU A 222 14.00 -15.12 -7.98
C GLU A 222 14.75 -14.91 -6.66
N GLU A 223 16.00 -15.36 -6.62
CA GLU A 223 16.88 -15.16 -5.47
C GLU A 223 17.54 -13.78 -5.50
N GLU A 224 17.77 -13.18 -4.34
CA GLU A 224 18.62 -11.99 -4.21
C GLU A 224 20.09 -12.37 -4.45
N LYS A 225 20.63 -11.96 -5.61
CA LYS A 225 22.03 -12.20 -6.03
C LYS A 225 22.88 -10.94 -6.15
N GLU A 226 22.22 -9.80 -6.30
CA GLU A 226 22.75 -8.45 -6.48
C GLU A 226 21.99 -7.50 -5.56
N GLU A 227 22.65 -6.47 -5.04
CA GLU A 227 22.02 -5.50 -4.13
C GLU A 227 20.83 -4.79 -4.83
N PRO A 228 19.61 -4.90 -4.26
CA PRO A 228 18.42 -4.27 -4.81
C PRO A 228 18.46 -2.73 -4.77
N VAL A 229 17.96 -2.12 -5.83
CA VAL A 229 17.62 -0.69 -5.92
C VAL A 229 16.11 -0.56 -5.85
N TYR A 230 15.58 0.36 -5.04
CA TYR A 230 14.14 0.48 -4.79
C TYR A 230 13.51 1.68 -5.50
N GLY A 231 12.18 1.67 -5.56
CA GLY A 231 11.36 2.69 -6.21
C GLY A 231 10.54 2.11 -7.36
N VAL A 232 10.29 2.93 -8.36
CA VAL A 232 9.58 2.55 -9.58
C VAL A 232 10.40 2.93 -10.80
N VAL A 233 10.31 2.13 -11.87
CA VAL A 233 11.12 2.30 -13.10
C VAL A 233 11.06 3.73 -13.67
N LYS A 234 9.89 4.36 -13.58
CA LYS A 234 9.70 5.79 -13.80
C LYS A 234 9.56 6.44 -12.42
N PRO A 235 10.63 7.03 -11.85
CA PRO A 235 10.59 7.57 -10.49
C PRO A 235 9.42 8.54 -10.30
N LEU A 236 8.75 8.43 -9.15
CA LEU A 236 7.63 9.31 -8.81
C LEU A 236 8.09 10.77 -8.69
N GLY A 237 9.32 10.99 -8.18
CA GLY A 237 9.94 12.32 -8.11
C GLY A 237 9.20 13.29 -7.18
N THR A 238 8.44 12.78 -6.20
CA THR A 238 7.77 13.60 -5.21
C THR A 238 7.41 12.80 -3.95
N PHE A 239 7.42 13.48 -2.79
CA PHE A 239 6.87 12.96 -1.53
C PHE A 239 5.40 13.37 -1.30
N GLN A 240 4.67 13.82 -2.33
CA GLN A 240 3.29 14.27 -2.17
C GLN A 240 2.31 13.09 -2.24
N PRO A 241 1.57 12.76 -1.16
CA PRO A 241 0.71 11.57 -1.10
C PRO A 241 -0.34 11.51 -2.21
N ILE A 242 -1.02 12.63 -2.48
CA ILE A 242 -2.10 12.65 -3.47
C ILE A 242 -1.60 12.42 -4.90
N LEU A 243 -0.41 12.93 -5.24
CA LEU A 243 0.19 12.66 -6.56
C LEU A 243 0.65 11.21 -6.69
N ALA A 244 1.19 10.63 -5.60
CA ALA A 244 1.54 9.21 -5.57
C ALA A 244 0.34 8.32 -5.92
N GLU A 245 -0.88 8.72 -5.53
CA GLU A 245 -2.10 7.94 -5.77
C GLU A 245 -2.61 8.08 -7.21
N ILE A 246 -2.56 9.28 -7.80
CA ILE A 246 -3.23 9.54 -9.08
C ILE A 246 -2.34 9.44 -10.31
N HIS A 247 -1.00 9.37 -10.17
CA HIS A 247 -0.09 9.53 -11.31
C HIS A 247 -0.25 8.43 -12.37
N VAL A 248 -0.34 7.14 -12.00
CA VAL A 248 -0.53 6.05 -12.97
C VAL A 248 -1.92 6.12 -13.61
N PHE A 249 -2.98 6.39 -12.83
CA PHE A 249 -4.31 6.62 -13.41
C PHE A 249 -4.28 7.77 -14.42
N SER A 250 -3.63 8.87 -14.08
CA SER A 250 -3.49 10.04 -14.95
C SER A 250 -2.75 9.72 -16.24
N ASP A 251 -1.69 8.92 -16.18
CA ASP A 251 -0.95 8.45 -17.35
C ASP A 251 -1.84 7.56 -18.25
N LEU A 252 -2.60 6.62 -17.68
CA LEU A 252 -3.53 5.75 -18.44
C LEU A 252 -4.65 6.56 -19.11
N PHE A 253 -5.29 7.48 -18.39
CA PHE A 253 -6.33 8.35 -18.94
C PHE A 253 -5.77 9.31 -19.99
N ARG A 254 -4.55 9.80 -19.81
CA ARG A 254 -3.87 10.64 -20.81
C ARG A 254 -3.64 9.85 -22.09
N ASP A 255 -3.12 8.63 -22.00
CA ASP A 255 -2.85 7.81 -23.17
C ASP A 255 -4.15 7.42 -23.90
N PHE A 256 -5.21 7.09 -23.17
CA PHE A 256 -6.55 6.89 -23.75
C PHE A 256 -7.09 8.13 -24.49
N ARG A 257 -6.85 9.33 -23.96
CA ARG A 257 -7.28 10.58 -24.61
C ARG A 257 -6.45 10.88 -25.87
N LEU A 258 -5.13 10.74 -25.79
CA LEU A 258 -4.19 11.12 -26.84
C LEU A 258 -4.15 10.13 -28.01
N THR A 259 -4.32 8.83 -27.76
CA THR A 259 -4.31 7.83 -28.84
C THR A 259 -5.49 8.03 -29.79
N LYS A 260 -5.21 7.88 -31.09
CA LYS A 260 -6.21 7.77 -32.16
C LYS A 260 -6.86 6.38 -32.14
N ASN A 261 -6.16 5.36 -31.65
CA ASN A 261 -6.67 3.99 -31.54
C ASN A 261 -7.37 3.77 -30.19
N LYS A 262 -8.66 4.08 -30.11
CA LYS A 262 -9.44 3.95 -28.86
C LYS A 262 -9.51 2.53 -28.32
N ARG A 263 -9.40 1.52 -29.18
CA ARG A 263 -9.31 0.12 -28.74
C ARG A 263 -8.03 -0.13 -27.95
N GLU A 264 -6.88 0.30 -28.47
CA GLU A 264 -5.62 0.21 -27.74
C GLU A 264 -5.61 1.07 -26.47
N GLY A 265 -6.26 2.24 -26.50
CA GLY A 265 -6.47 3.06 -25.31
C GLY A 265 -7.21 2.33 -24.20
N ILE A 266 -8.32 1.64 -24.51
CA ILE A 266 -9.09 0.85 -23.52
C ILE A 266 -8.29 -0.38 -23.07
N LEU A 267 -7.69 -1.11 -24.02
CA LEU A 267 -6.86 -2.28 -23.70
C LEU A 267 -5.66 -1.90 -22.83
N GLY A 268 -5.15 -0.67 -22.93
CA GLY A 268 -4.04 -0.19 -22.12
C GLY A 268 -4.26 -0.33 -20.62
N PHE A 269 -5.49 -0.16 -20.13
CA PHE A 269 -5.84 -0.38 -18.72
C PHE A 269 -5.65 -1.84 -18.28
N PHE A 270 -5.81 -2.80 -19.20
CA PHE A 270 -5.78 -4.24 -18.93
C PHE A 270 -4.52 -4.94 -19.45
N LYS A 271 -3.57 -4.18 -20.00
CA LYS A 271 -2.27 -4.68 -20.46
C LYS A 271 -1.19 -4.51 -19.39
N PRO A 272 -0.03 -5.20 -19.51
CA PRO A 272 1.06 -5.07 -18.56
C PRO A 272 1.61 -3.65 -18.43
N PRO A 273 2.17 -3.29 -17.25
CA PRO A 273 2.94 -2.06 -17.09
C PRO A 273 4.04 -1.95 -18.15
N GLY A 274 4.07 -0.80 -18.83
CA GLY A 274 4.94 -0.57 -19.98
C GLY A 274 4.27 -0.73 -21.35
N PHE A 275 3.05 -1.29 -21.43
CA PHE A 275 2.24 -1.18 -22.64
C PHE A 275 1.81 0.27 -22.87
N ARG A 276 1.85 0.70 -24.14
CA ARG A 276 1.33 1.98 -24.58
C ARG A 276 0.74 1.83 -26.00
N PRO A 277 -0.35 2.54 -26.36
CA PRO A 277 -0.88 2.52 -27.71
C PRO A 277 0.20 2.78 -28.78
N SER A 278 0.11 2.06 -29.89
CA SER A 278 1.13 1.98 -30.95
C SER A 278 1.39 3.31 -31.65
N ASP A 279 0.42 4.23 -31.64
CA ASP A 279 0.54 5.57 -32.21
C ASP A 279 1.14 6.60 -31.24
N LEU A 280 1.46 6.20 -30.00
CA LEU A 280 2.14 7.02 -29.00
C LEU A 280 3.60 6.57 -28.83
N PRO A 281 4.51 7.47 -28.39
CA PRO A 281 5.90 7.10 -28.17
C PRO A 281 6.05 6.00 -27.10
N ALA A 282 6.71 4.89 -27.40
CA ALA A 282 6.92 3.83 -26.42
C ALA A 282 7.64 4.30 -25.15
N TYR A 283 7.38 3.66 -24.01
CA TYR A 283 8.14 3.92 -22.80
C TYR A 283 9.60 3.48 -22.98
N PRO A 284 10.56 4.21 -22.38
CA PRO A 284 11.94 3.76 -22.36
C PRO A 284 12.04 2.41 -21.65
N LYS A 285 12.82 1.49 -22.21
CA LYS A 285 13.10 0.22 -21.55
C LYS A 285 13.82 0.45 -20.22
N PRO A 286 13.54 -0.37 -19.18
CA PRO A 286 14.30 -0.35 -17.94
C PRO A 286 15.79 -0.47 -18.25
N ARG A 287 16.60 0.41 -17.66
CA ARG A 287 18.06 0.35 -17.78
C ARG A 287 18.64 -0.47 -16.63
N PRO A 288 19.81 -1.09 -16.80
CA PRO A 288 20.55 -1.62 -15.66
C PRO A 288 20.74 -0.52 -14.61
N VAL A 289 20.43 -0.85 -13.37
CA VAL A 289 20.57 0.04 -12.22
C VAL A 289 21.47 -0.64 -11.19
N SER A 290 22.23 0.19 -10.48
CA SER A 290 23.01 -0.22 -9.31
C SER A 290 22.82 0.82 -8.21
N PRO A 291 23.05 0.46 -6.94
CA PRO A 291 23.03 1.41 -5.83
C PRO A 291 23.97 2.61 -6.05
N TYR A 292 25.02 2.46 -6.86
CA TYR A 292 26.00 3.51 -7.17
C TYR A 292 25.58 4.43 -8.31
N SER A 293 24.70 3.96 -9.21
CA SER A 293 24.27 4.73 -10.39
C SER A 293 22.86 5.31 -10.26
N PHE A 294 22.09 4.86 -9.27
CA PHE A 294 20.72 5.32 -9.05
C PHE A 294 20.71 6.58 -8.19
N THR A 295 20.19 7.67 -8.77
CA THR A 295 20.03 8.94 -8.06
C THR A 295 18.63 9.01 -7.46
N LYS A 296 18.56 8.95 -6.13
CA LYS A 296 17.31 9.14 -5.39
C LYS A 296 16.79 10.56 -5.51
N PHE A 297 15.47 10.72 -5.48
CA PHE A 297 14.80 12.01 -5.39
C PHE A 297 15.10 12.67 -4.05
N TYR A 298 15.79 13.82 -4.13
CA TYR A 298 16.02 14.69 -2.99
C TYR A 298 15.58 16.12 -3.30
N PRO A 299 14.50 16.62 -2.69
CA PRO A 299 14.02 17.98 -2.90
C PRO A 299 15.03 19.02 -2.39
N LYS A 300 15.04 20.18 -3.05
CA LYS A 300 15.92 21.30 -2.66
C LYS A 300 15.50 21.89 -1.32
N GLY A 301 16.34 21.81 -0.30
CA GLY A 301 16.11 22.48 0.98
C GLY A 301 16.67 21.70 2.18
N LYS A 302 17.17 22.43 3.19
CA LYS A 302 17.74 21.82 4.39
C LYS A 302 16.66 21.31 5.34
N GLU A 303 16.84 20.11 5.87
CA GLU A 303 15.99 19.53 6.91
C GLU A 303 16.45 19.99 8.30
N THR A 304 16.26 21.27 8.61
CA THR A 304 16.58 21.79 9.95
C THR A 304 15.69 21.16 11.02
N ASN A 305 16.09 21.23 12.29
CA ASN A 305 15.27 20.73 13.40
C ASN A 305 13.87 21.38 13.43
N GLY A 306 13.78 22.68 13.15
CA GLY A 306 12.49 23.38 13.04
C GLY A 306 11.62 22.88 11.89
N PHE A 307 12.21 22.56 10.73
CA PHE A 307 11.50 21.94 9.61
C PHE A 307 10.95 20.56 9.97
N ARG A 308 11.77 19.71 10.60
CA ARG A 308 11.36 18.37 11.04
C ARG A 308 10.25 18.44 12.09
N PHE A 309 10.41 19.29 13.09
CA PHE A 309 9.40 19.50 14.14
C PHE A 309 8.06 19.93 13.52
N TYR A 310 8.07 20.92 12.63
CA TYR A 310 6.87 21.40 11.95
C TYR A 310 6.13 20.28 11.19
N ILE A 311 6.85 19.50 10.40
CA ILE A 311 6.27 18.36 9.66
C ILE A 311 5.70 17.30 10.59
N ILE A 312 6.44 16.92 11.63
CA ILE A 312 5.99 15.92 12.60
C ILE A 312 4.71 16.40 13.30
N SER A 313 4.68 17.65 13.78
CA SER A 313 3.49 18.20 14.42
C SER A 313 2.27 18.15 13.49
N GLN A 314 2.44 18.51 12.22
CA GLN A 314 1.33 18.46 11.26
C GLN A 314 0.85 17.07 10.95
N PHE A 315 1.79 16.14 10.74
CA PHE A 315 1.48 14.75 10.52
C PHE A 315 0.72 14.19 11.73
N VAL A 316 1.23 14.38 12.94
CA VAL A 316 0.62 13.89 14.18
C VAL A 316 -0.78 14.47 14.38
N ILE A 317 -0.97 15.78 14.23
CA ILE A 317 -2.30 16.41 14.36
C ILE A 317 -3.26 15.78 13.35
N THR A 318 -2.88 15.73 12.07
CA THR A 318 -3.74 15.20 11.01
C THR A 318 -4.05 13.71 11.21
N ALA A 319 -3.06 12.91 11.61
CA ALA A 319 -3.22 11.49 11.85
C ALA A 319 -4.09 11.20 13.08
N LEU A 320 -3.89 11.90 14.20
CA LEU A 320 -4.74 11.76 15.38
C LEU A 320 -6.18 12.19 15.09
N SER A 321 -6.38 13.30 14.37
CA SER A 321 -7.70 13.73 13.92
C SER A 321 -8.36 12.69 13.00
N SER A 322 -7.60 12.04 12.13
CA SER A 322 -8.09 10.94 11.28
C SER A 322 -8.54 9.73 12.11
N LEU A 323 -7.79 9.38 13.17
CA LEU A 323 -8.18 8.31 14.10
C LEU A 323 -9.47 8.64 14.87
N VAL A 324 -9.61 9.88 15.34
CA VAL A 324 -10.85 10.33 15.98
C VAL A 324 -12.01 10.22 15.00
N PHE A 325 -11.83 10.73 13.77
CA PHE A 325 -12.84 10.66 12.72
C PHE A 325 -13.29 9.23 12.42
N ILE A 326 -12.36 8.28 12.21
CA ILE A 326 -12.70 6.87 11.96
C ILE A 326 -13.50 6.26 13.13
N LYS A 327 -13.27 6.71 14.37
CA LYS A 327 -14.01 6.21 15.54
C LYS A 327 -15.38 6.86 15.74
N THR A 328 -15.60 8.06 15.19
CA THR A 328 -16.79 8.86 15.48
C THR A 328 -17.67 9.16 14.27
N TYR A 329 -17.23 8.89 13.03
CA TYR A 329 -17.96 9.27 11.81
C TYR A 329 -19.39 8.71 11.76
N GLY A 330 -19.66 7.57 12.40
CA GLY A 330 -21.02 7.01 12.47
C GLY A 330 -22.02 7.88 13.24
N LYS A 331 -21.56 8.92 13.94
CA LYS A 331 -22.39 9.92 14.63
C LYS A 331 -22.58 11.21 13.82
N TRP A 332 -21.91 11.32 12.68
CA TRP A 332 -21.82 12.56 11.91
C TRP A 332 -22.74 12.49 10.70
N THR A 333 -23.25 13.64 10.27
CA THR A 333 -23.98 13.81 9.02
C THR A 333 -23.05 13.62 7.81
N TYR A 334 -23.62 13.32 6.65
CA TYR A 334 -22.83 13.20 5.41
C TYR A 334 -22.09 14.49 5.03
N PHE A 335 -22.66 15.65 5.38
CA PHE A 335 -22.00 16.94 5.18
C PHE A 335 -20.74 17.06 6.04
N GLU A 336 -20.84 16.79 7.34
CA GLU A 336 -19.70 16.80 8.27
C GLU A 336 -18.61 15.81 7.84
N ILE A 337 -19.00 14.58 7.46
CA ILE A 337 -18.10 13.57 6.93
C ILE A 337 -17.34 14.10 5.70
N SER A 338 -18.05 14.72 4.76
CA SER A 338 -17.47 15.24 3.52
C SER A 338 -16.49 16.39 3.79
N VAL A 339 -16.88 17.34 4.62
CA VAL A 339 -16.06 18.50 5.00
C VAL A 339 -14.79 18.03 5.73
N PHE A 340 -14.92 17.14 6.71
CA PHE A 340 -13.77 16.68 7.47
C PHE A 340 -12.82 15.82 6.63
N THR A 341 -13.36 14.96 5.76
CA THR A 341 -12.56 14.19 4.79
C THR A 341 -11.76 15.13 3.90
N TYR A 342 -12.39 16.19 3.37
CA TYR A 342 -11.71 17.20 2.58
C TYR A 342 -10.57 17.85 3.36
N VAL A 343 -10.77 18.23 4.62
CA VAL A 343 -9.72 18.85 5.43
C VAL A 343 -8.56 17.90 5.73
N ILE A 344 -8.81 16.62 5.98
CA ILE A 344 -7.73 15.63 6.13
C ILE A 344 -6.93 15.50 4.83
N VAL A 345 -7.62 15.27 3.70
CA VAL A 345 -6.99 15.10 2.38
C VAL A 345 -6.20 16.35 2.00
N PHE A 346 -6.76 17.53 2.20
CA PHE A 346 -6.09 18.80 1.95
C PHE A 346 -4.89 19.01 2.87
N SER A 347 -4.97 18.57 4.13
CA SER A 347 -3.85 18.63 5.08
C SER A 347 -2.66 17.79 4.62
N PHE A 348 -2.91 16.56 4.16
CA PHE A 348 -1.85 15.71 3.59
C PHE A 348 -1.34 16.21 2.23
N TYR A 349 -2.22 16.81 1.41
CA TYR A 349 -1.79 17.48 0.18
C TYR A 349 -0.81 18.63 0.47
N SER A 350 -1.17 19.48 1.44
CA SER A 350 -0.36 20.62 1.87
C SER A 350 0.96 20.15 2.52
N LEU A 351 0.90 19.13 3.39
CA LEU A 351 2.08 18.48 3.97
C LEU A 351 3.02 17.97 2.88
N GLY A 352 2.48 17.34 1.83
CA GLY A 352 3.23 16.94 0.65
C GLY A 352 3.98 18.10 -0.01
N LYS A 353 3.37 19.29 -0.11
CA LYS A 353 4.08 20.47 -0.64
C LYS A 353 5.24 20.92 0.26
N VAL A 354 5.05 20.86 1.58
CA VAL A 354 6.12 21.13 2.57
C VAL A 354 7.26 20.11 2.43
N LEU A 355 6.93 18.82 2.34
CA LEU A 355 7.87 17.72 2.12
C LEU A 355 8.65 17.83 0.82
N ASN A 356 8.14 18.53 -0.19
CA ASN A 356 8.84 18.79 -1.45
C ASN A 356 9.54 20.15 -1.47
N SER A 357 9.47 20.94 -0.39
CA SER A 357 10.04 22.29 -0.30
C SER A 357 9.60 23.22 -1.45
N GLN A 358 8.32 23.13 -1.85
CA GLN A 358 7.76 23.94 -2.92
C GLN A 358 7.65 25.43 -2.51
N THR A 359 7.87 26.34 -3.47
CA THR A 359 7.91 27.78 -3.22
C THR A 359 6.54 28.38 -2.87
N ASP A 360 5.47 27.76 -3.37
CA ASP A 360 4.08 28.21 -3.18
C ASP A 360 3.42 27.62 -1.93
N VAL A 361 4.18 26.98 -1.04
CA VAL A 361 3.64 26.23 0.11
C VAL A 361 2.83 27.10 1.08
N LYS A 362 3.21 28.38 1.25
CA LYS A 362 2.59 29.28 2.24
C LYS A 362 1.08 29.44 2.05
N ARG A 363 0.60 29.55 0.80
CA ARG A 363 -0.85 29.71 0.52
C ARG A 363 -1.67 28.47 0.91
N TYR A 364 -1.12 27.28 0.71
CA TYR A 364 -1.80 26.03 1.08
C TYR A 364 -1.80 25.82 2.59
N GLU A 365 -0.70 26.17 3.25
CA GLU A 365 -0.60 26.09 4.71
C GLU A 365 -1.57 27.05 5.40
N LEU A 366 -1.69 28.29 4.91
CA LEU A 366 -2.68 29.25 5.42
C LEU A 366 -4.12 28.75 5.20
N ALA A 367 -4.43 28.27 4.00
CA ALA A 367 -5.76 27.71 3.71
C ALA A 367 -6.08 26.50 4.60
N LYS A 368 -5.09 25.62 4.83
CA LYS A 368 -5.25 24.43 5.68
C LYS A 368 -5.59 24.83 7.11
N TRP A 369 -4.84 25.77 7.70
CA TRP A 369 -5.10 26.20 9.06
C TRP A 369 -6.42 26.94 9.20
N LEU A 370 -6.83 27.72 8.19
CA LEU A 370 -8.17 28.30 8.14
C LEU A 370 -9.24 27.22 8.19
N PHE A 371 -9.12 26.15 7.39
CA PHE A 371 -10.07 25.04 7.44
C PHE A 371 -10.11 24.34 8.80
N TRP A 372 -8.96 24.12 9.45
CA TRP A 372 -8.91 23.56 10.80
C TRP A 372 -9.60 24.46 11.84
N ILE A 373 -9.40 25.77 11.76
CA ILE A 373 -10.05 26.73 12.67
C ILE A 373 -11.57 26.72 12.47
N LEU A 374 -12.03 26.71 11.20
CA LEU A 374 -13.46 26.66 10.89
C LEU A 374 -14.11 25.36 11.40
N ILE A 375 -13.45 24.21 11.21
CA ILE A 375 -13.93 22.93 11.74
C ILE A 375 -13.94 22.92 13.26
N ALA A 376 -12.88 23.40 13.91
CA ALA A 376 -12.82 23.48 15.37
C ALA A 376 -13.93 24.38 15.93
N GLY A 377 -14.21 25.51 15.28
CA GLY A 377 -15.31 26.41 15.64
C GLY A 377 -16.69 25.76 15.45
N TYR A 378 -16.89 24.99 14.37
CA TYR A 378 -18.14 24.28 14.11
C TYR A 378 -18.46 23.23 15.19
N PHE A 379 -17.47 22.45 15.63
CA PHE A 379 -17.65 21.42 16.65
C PHE A 379 -17.59 21.93 18.10
N ALA A 380 -17.26 23.21 18.31
CA ALA A 380 -17.26 23.84 19.63
C ALA A 380 -18.59 24.53 19.99
N LEU A 381 -19.47 24.71 19.00
CA LEU A 381 -20.85 25.20 19.14
C LEU A 381 -21.80 24.01 19.31
#